data_AF-A0A2E1HBZ6-F1
#
_entry.id   AF-A0A2E1HBZ6-F1
#
_cell.length_a   1.000
_cell.length_b   1.000
_cell.length_c   1.000
_cell.angle_alpha   90.00
_cell.angle_beta   90.00
_cell.angle_gamma   90.00
#
_symmetry.space_group_name_H-M   'P 1'
#
loop_
_entity.id
_entity.type
_entity.pdbx_description
1 polymer ?
#
loop_
_entity_poly.entity_id
_entity_poly.type
_entity_poly.pdbx_seq_one_letter_code
_entity_poly.pdbx_strand_id
1 'polypeptide(L)'
;MPWKAVGATLLAAALPPVVVGILFGKLAIAALIAAMSAHLAAKDVRTGSAGLIVFSTGLAGFVCLGNPDMALLVAPTIGLAAAAAGHYGFARPVIRGLIFWTIFTSALMPADRPEALFVVYCLSMAWSLGVTRLAGLSATMAPEEAVSGQYSAVFGVVFATGLAISVYVGSRYFGAHGFWFPLTFVALCLPPHGQLFSRTFQRGVGTVVGTLVVFLIGLVAPDPWWIAPLGVVALPIGFRILPQSYTGFITCLTITVLAFLNLATDLDTLAFERLATMGAAAVMTGILAAFGALVLWFVKPEALKALQEE
;
A
#
# COMPACT_ATOMS: atom_id res chain seq x y z
N MET A 1 -7.63 6.09 -17.22
CA MET A 1 -8.13 4.75 -17.61
C MET A 1 -9.49 4.91 -18.28
N PRO A 2 -9.89 4.09 -19.25
CA PRO A 2 -11.27 4.12 -19.76
C PRO A 2 -12.27 3.86 -18.63
N TRP A 3 -13.46 4.47 -18.68
CA TRP A 3 -14.48 4.30 -17.62
C TRP A 3 -14.91 2.84 -17.41
N LYS A 4 -14.89 2.02 -18.47
CA LYS A 4 -15.09 0.57 -18.36
C LYS A 4 -14.05 -0.08 -17.43
N ALA A 5 -12.78 0.29 -17.56
CA ALA A 5 -11.72 -0.22 -16.71
C ALA A 5 -11.82 0.33 -15.27
N VAL A 6 -12.23 1.60 -15.11
CA VAL A 6 -12.52 2.16 -13.78
C VAL A 6 -13.63 1.38 -13.08
N GLY A 7 -14.75 1.12 -13.77
CA GLY A 7 -15.85 0.30 -13.24
C GLY A 7 -15.40 -1.11 -12.85
N ALA A 8 -14.62 -1.77 -13.70
CA ALA A 8 -14.06 -3.09 -13.37
C ALA A 8 -13.11 -3.06 -12.16
N THR A 9 -12.26 -2.03 -12.02
CA THR A 9 -11.40 -1.85 -10.85
C THR A 9 -12.22 -1.60 -9.58
N LEU A 10 -13.29 -0.80 -9.64
CA LEU A 10 -14.18 -0.59 -8.50
C LEU A 10 -14.89 -1.88 -8.10
N LEU A 11 -15.41 -2.64 -9.08
CA LEU A 11 -16.05 -3.94 -8.83
C LEU A 11 -15.08 -4.97 -8.24
N ALA A 12 -13.83 -4.99 -8.71
CA ALA A 12 -12.83 -5.93 -8.22
C ALA A 12 -12.33 -5.56 -6.81
N ALA A 13 -12.08 -4.28 -6.56
CA ALA A 13 -11.24 -3.85 -5.45
C ALA A 13 -11.96 -3.01 -4.39
N ALA A 14 -12.97 -2.22 -4.77
CA ALA A 14 -13.71 -1.35 -3.86
C ALA A 14 -15.05 -1.96 -3.39
N LEU A 15 -15.71 -2.76 -4.24
CA LEU A 15 -17.00 -3.37 -3.89
C LEU A 15 -16.90 -4.35 -2.71
N PRO A 16 -15.90 -5.25 -2.60
CA PRO A 16 -15.82 -6.18 -1.48
C PRO A 16 -15.81 -5.51 -0.09
N PRO A 17 -14.93 -4.52 0.20
CA PRO A 17 -14.98 -3.85 1.51
C PRO A 17 -16.27 -3.06 1.76
N VAL A 18 -16.92 -2.51 0.74
CA VAL A 18 -18.22 -1.83 0.89
C VAL A 18 -19.30 -2.84 1.31
N VAL A 19 -19.44 -3.95 0.59
CA VAL A 19 -20.44 -4.98 0.89
C VAL A 19 -20.21 -5.59 2.26
N VAL A 20 -18.95 -5.93 2.57
CA VAL A 20 -18.59 -6.48 3.89
C VAL A 20 -18.78 -5.44 4.99
N GLY A 21 -18.50 -4.16 4.75
CA GLY A 21 -18.74 -3.09 5.72
C GLY A 21 -20.21 -2.93 6.08
N ILE A 22 -21.10 -2.99 5.08
CA ILE A 22 -22.55 -2.92 5.29
C ILE A 22 -23.05 -4.14 6.09
N LEU A 23 -22.56 -5.34 5.77
CA LEU A 23 -23.09 -6.59 6.33
C LEU A 23 -22.43 -6.99 7.66
N PHE A 24 -21.15 -6.68 7.83
CA PHE A 24 -20.29 -7.23 8.89
C PHE A 24 -19.39 -6.19 9.57
N GLY A 25 -19.54 -4.90 9.24
CA GLY A 25 -18.83 -3.80 9.89
C GLY A 25 -17.31 -3.89 9.76
N LYS A 26 -16.60 -4.02 10.89
CA LYS A 26 -15.13 -3.98 10.96
C LYS A 26 -14.42 -5.05 10.15
N LEU A 27 -15.09 -6.14 9.76
CA LEU A 27 -14.50 -7.16 8.88
C LEU A 27 -14.17 -6.62 7.48
N ALA A 28 -14.71 -5.45 7.10
CA ALA A 28 -14.41 -4.77 5.84
C ALA A 28 -12.92 -4.53 5.60
N ILE A 29 -12.13 -4.38 6.67
CA ILE A 29 -10.70 -4.14 6.55
C ILE A 29 -9.97 -5.34 5.93
N ALA A 30 -10.35 -6.58 6.27
CA ALA A 30 -9.80 -7.78 5.64
C ALA A 30 -10.17 -7.86 4.16
N ALA A 31 -11.42 -7.49 3.82
CA ALA A 31 -11.88 -7.43 2.44
C ALA A 31 -11.10 -6.39 1.62
N LEU A 32 -10.83 -5.21 2.19
CA LEU A 32 -10.02 -4.16 1.56
C LEU A 32 -8.61 -4.66 1.26
N ILE A 33 -7.93 -5.20 2.28
CA ILE A 33 -6.55 -5.71 2.17
C ILE A 33 -6.49 -6.76 1.06
N ALA A 34 -7.37 -7.78 1.12
CA ALA A 34 -7.39 -8.87 0.15
C ALA A 34 -7.71 -8.39 -1.27
N ALA A 35 -8.82 -7.66 -1.45
CA ALA A 35 -9.33 -7.32 -2.77
C ALA A 35 -8.41 -6.34 -3.50
N MET A 36 -7.87 -5.34 -2.81
CA MET A 36 -6.94 -4.38 -3.41
C MET A 36 -5.60 -5.05 -3.75
N SER A 37 -5.03 -5.82 -2.83
CA SER A 37 -3.78 -6.54 -3.08
C SER A 37 -3.90 -7.49 -4.26
N ALA A 38 -4.97 -8.29 -4.29
CA ALA A 38 -5.27 -9.22 -5.37
C ALA A 38 -5.41 -8.53 -6.72
N HIS A 39 -6.19 -7.45 -6.79
CA HIS A 39 -6.38 -6.70 -8.02
C HIS A 39 -5.06 -6.13 -8.53
N LEU A 40 -4.28 -5.49 -7.66
CA LEU A 40 -3.04 -4.83 -8.05
C LEU A 40 -1.95 -5.82 -8.44
N ALA A 41 -1.79 -6.93 -7.70
CA ALA A 41 -0.84 -7.98 -8.06
C ALA A 41 -1.24 -8.67 -9.38
N ALA A 42 -2.53 -8.91 -9.59
CA ALA A 42 -3.03 -9.51 -10.82
C ALA A 42 -2.84 -8.63 -12.06
N LYS A 43 -2.59 -7.33 -11.91
CA LYS A 43 -2.22 -6.47 -13.05
C LYS A 43 -0.79 -6.68 -13.51
N ASP A 44 0.11 -7.09 -12.61
CA ASP A 44 1.52 -7.35 -12.93
C ASP A 44 1.73 -8.80 -13.40
N VAL A 45 1.02 -9.75 -12.79
CA VAL A 45 1.18 -11.19 -13.07
C VAL A 45 -0.16 -11.87 -13.30
N ARG A 46 -0.14 -13.10 -13.81
CA ARG A 46 -1.37 -13.89 -13.98
C ARG A 46 -2.08 -14.10 -12.64
N THR A 47 -3.41 -14.19 -12.66
CA THR A 47 -4.24 -14.29 -11.45
C THR A 47 -3.87 -15.44 -10.51
N GLY A 48 -3.36 -16.56 -11.02
CA GLY A 48 -2.88 -17.67 -10.19
C GLY A 48 -1.68 -17.28 -9.33
N SER A 49 -0.65 -16.70 -9.95
CA SER A 49 0.54 -16.20 -9.26
C SER A 49 0.21 -15.05 -8.30
N ALA A 50 -0.67 -14.13 -8.72
CA ALA A 50 -1.16 -13.05 -7.85
C ALA A 50 -1.86 -13.61 -6.61
N GLY A 51 -2.71 -14.63 -6.77
CA GLY A 51 -3.37 -15.30 -5.66
C GLY A 51 -2.39 -15.92 -4.68
N LEU A 52 -1.35 -16.62 -5.15
CA LEU A 52 -0.31 -17.17 -4.27
C LEU A 52 0.43 -16.08 -3.51
N ILE A 53 0.86 -15.01 -4.18
CA ILE A 53 1.58 -13.90 -3.55
C ILE A 53 0.73 -13.24 -2.45
N VAL A 54 -0.53 -12.94 -2.77
CA VAL A 54 -1.46 -12.26 -1.85
C VAL A 54 -1.89 -13.20 -0.72
N PHE A 55 -2.03 -14.49 -0.98
CA PHE A 55 -2.31 -15.47 0.07
C PHE A 55 -1.12 -15.59 1.03
N SER A 56 0.10 -15.74 0.53
CA SER A 56 1.31 -15.86 1.36
C SER A 56 1.57 -14.60 2.19
N THR A 57 1.47 -13.41 1.59
CA THR A 57 1.59 -12.14 2.33
C THR A 57 0.45 -11.96 3.32
N GLY A 58 -0.77 -12.38 2.97
CA GLY A 58 -1.91 -12.40 3.88
C GLY A 58 -1.68 -13.29 5.11
N LEU A 59 -1.19 -14.52 4.91
CA LEU A 59 -0.86 -15.44 6.01
C LEU A 59 0.17 -14.84 6.96
N ALA A 60 1.22 -14.21 6.43
CA ALA A 60 2.18 -13.48 7.26
C ALA A 60 1.51 -12.35 8.06
N GLY A 61 0.49 -11.70 7.49
CA GLY A 61 -0.33 -10.72 8.19
C GLY A 61 -1.16 -11.33 9.32
N PHE A 62 -1.82 -12.46 9.09
CA PHE A 62 -2.62 -13.14 10.10
C PHE A 62 -1.79 -13.60 11.31
N VAL A 63 -0.52 -13.97 11.11
CA VAL A 63 0.43 -14.25 12.21
C VAL A 63 0.69 -13.02 13.09
N CYS A 64 0.56 -11.81 12.54
CA CYS A 64 0.76 -10.54 13.25
C CYS A 64 -0.52 -10.02 13.95
N LEU A 65 -1.68 -10.64 13.69
CA LEU A 65 -2.97 -10.12 14.10
C LEU A 65 -3.06 -10.00 15.63
N GLY A 66 -3.20 -8.78 16.13
CA GLY A 66 -3.27 -8.50 17.57
C GLY A 66 -1.94 -8.73 18.31
N ASN A 67 -0.83 -8.99 17.61
CA ASN A 67 0.47 -9.25 18.21
C ASN A 67 1.57 -8.34 17.60
N PRO A 68 1.81 -7.16 18.20
CA PRO A 68 2.80 -6.20 17.72
C PRO A 68 4.23 -6.76 17.67
N ASP A 69 4.60 -7.64 18.60
CA ASP A 69 5.93 -8.25 18.64
C ASP A 69 6.14 -9.18 17.45
N MET A 70 5.10 -9.95 17.08
CA MET A 70 5.14 -10.76 15.86
C MET A 70 5.25 -9.90 14.61
N ALA A 71 4.61 -8.73 14.57
CA ALA A 71 4.76 -7.80 13.45
C ALA A 71 6.23 -7.35 13.26
N LEU A 72 6.97 -7.13 14.35
CA LEU A 72 8.40 -6.78 14.30
C LEU A 72 9.29 -7.91 13.80
N LEU A 73 8.93 -9.16 14.11
CA LEU A 73 9.66 -10.36 13.65
C LEU A 73 9.33 -10.70 12.19
N VAL A 74 8.07 -10.52 11.78
CA VAL A 74 7.61 -10.84 10.43
C VAL A 74 8.02 -9.77 9.42
N ALA A 75 8.03 -8.48 9.80
CA ALA A 75 8.45 -7.37 8.93
C ALA A 75 9.78 -7.60 8.18
N PRO A 76 10.91 -7.95 8.83
CA PRO A 76 12.16 -8.17 8.11
C PRO A 76 12.12 -9.44 7.25
N THR A 77 11.40 -10.49 7.65
CA THR A 77 11.34 -11.75 6.88
C THR A 77 10.59 -11.58 5.55
N ILE A 78 9.45 -10.88 5.56
CA ILE A 78 8.71 -10.58 4.33
C ILE A 78 9.43 -9.51 3.48
N GLY A 79 10.20 -8.61 4.11
CA GLY A 79 11.06 -7.67 3.40
C GLY A 79 12.15 -8.38 2.60
N LEU A 80 12.84 -9.34 3.22
CA LEU A 80 13.81 -10.20 2.55
C LEU A 80 13.15 -11.05 1.45
N ALA A 81 11.97 -11.60 1.70
CA ALA A 81 11.22 -12.37 0.72
C ALA A 81 10.84 -11.53 -0.52
N ALA A 82 10.43 -10.27 -0.34
CA ALA A 82 10.13 -9.36 -1.44
C ALA A 82 11.36 -9.04 -2.30
N ALA A 83 12.51 -8.87 -1.67
CA ALA A 83 13.76 -8.65 -2.39
C ALA A 83 14.24 -9.89 -3.12
N ALA A 84 14.14 -11.08 -2.51
CA ALA A 84 14.41 -12.36 -3.15
C ALA A 84 13.48 -12.57 -4.35
N ALA A 85 12.20 -12.21 -4.25
CA ALA A 85 11.26 -12.25 -5.36
C ALA A 85 11.67 -11.29 -6.50
N GLY A 86 12.29 -10.15 -6.18
CA GLY A 86 12.86 -9.24 -7.16
C GLY A 86 13.94 -9.87 -8.04
N HIS A 87 14.77 -10.76 -7.48
CA HIS A 87 15.76 -11.51 -8.28
C HIS A 87 15.11 -12.33 -9.40
N TYR A 88 13.85 -12.73 -9.22
CA TYR A 88 13.07 -13.49 -10.19
C TYR A 88 12.09 -12.63 -11.01
N GLY A 89 12.15 -11.30 -10.92
CA GLY A 89 11.22 -10.40 -11.64
C GLY A 89 9.82 -10.31 -11.03
N PHE A 90 9.69 -10.54 -9.71
CA PHE A 90 8.41 -10.50 -8.99
C PHE A 90 8.39 -9.47 -7.83
N ALA A 91 9.30 -8.49 -7.80
CA ALA A 91 9.34 -7.50 -6.72
C ALA A 91 8.06 -6.68 -6.63
N ARG A 92 7.59 -6.12 -7.75
CA ARG A 92 6.42 -5.24 -7.83
C ARG A 92 5.13 -5.90 -7.32
N PRO A 93 4.72 -7.10 -7.75
CA PRO A 93 3.51 -7.73 -7.21
C PRO A 93 3.64 -8.08 -5.73
N VAL A 94 4.83 -8.46 -5.24
CA VAL A 94 5.03 -8.75 -3.81
C VAL A 94 4.97 -7.47 -2.97
N ILE A 95 5.65 -6.41 -3.38
CA ILE A 95 5.62 -5.11 -2.68
C ILE A 95 4.20 -4.52 -2.68
N ARG A 96 3.42 -4.71 -3.75
CA ARG A 96 1.99 -4.34 -3.77
C ARG A 96 1.17 -5.09 -2.72
N GLY A 97 1.43 -6.38 -2.52
CA GLY A 97 0.85 -7.12 -1.39
C GLY A 97 1.30 -6.57 -0.04
N LEU A 98 2.59 -6.22 0.09
CA LEU A 98 3.14 -5.66 1.31
C LEU A 98 2.53 -4.31 1.70
N ILE A 99 2.14 -3.46 0.74
CA ILE A 99 1.46 -2.17 1.02
C ILE A 99 0.21 -2.38 1.88
N PHE A 100 -0.53 -3.46 1.65
CA PHE A 100 -1.73 -3.76 2.45
C PHE A 100 -1.42 -4.67 3.63
N TRP A 101 -0.36 -5.48 3.56
CA TRP A 101 0.13 -6.23 4.72
C TRP A 101 0.38 -5.31 5.92
N THR A 102 0.88 -4.08 5.70
CA THR A 102 1.14 -3.14 6.80
C THR A 102 -0.11 -2.79 7.60
N ILE A 103 -1.31 -2.96 7.05
CA ILE A 103 -2.58 -2.74 7.78
C ILE A 103 -2.78 -3.81 8.88
N PHE A 104 -2.20 -5.00 8.76
CA PHE A 104 -2.19 -6.00 9.84
C PHE A 104 -1.40 -5.53 11.07
N THR A 105 -0.54 -4.51 10.94
CA THR A 105 0.15 -3.89 12.07
C THR A 105 -0.71 -2.85 12.81
N SER A 106 -1.91 -2.56 12.30
CA SER A 106 -2.82 -1.58 12.90
C SER A 106 -3.65 -2.18 14.04
N ALA A 107 -4.03 -1.32 14.99
CA ALA A 107 -5.03 -1.65 16.01
C ALA A 107 -6.48 -1.66 15.47
N LEU A 108 -6.68 -1.32 14.19
CA LEU A 108 -8.01 -1.24 13.57
C LEU A 108 -8.60 -2.62 13.25
N MET A 109 -7.76 -3.66 13.17
CA MET A 109 -8.17 -5.01 12.84
C MET A 109 -8.78 -5.73 14.06
N PRO A 110 -10.01 -6.26 13.95
CA PRO A 110 -10.67 -6.95 15.06
C PRO A 110 -10.03 -8.32 15.31
N ALA A 111 -9.08 -8.38 16.24
CA ALA A 111 -8.32 -9.59 16.58
C ALA A 111 -9.15 -10.65 17.33
N ASP A 112 -10.38 -10.34 17.74
CA ASP A 112 -11.29 -11.24 18.44
C ASP A 112 -11.97 -12.27 17.53
N ARG A 113 -11.92 -12.07 16.20
CA ARG A 113 -12.57 -12.96 15.21
C ARG A 113 -11.63 -13.32 14.04
N PRO A 114 -10.47 -13.96 14.31
CA PRO A 114 -9.48 -14.26 13.30
C PRO A 114 -10.02 -15.16 12.18
N GLU A 115 -10.85 -16.15 12.53
CA GLU A 115 -11.50 -17.08 11.59
C GLU A 115 -12.36 -16.33 10.55
N ALA A 116 -13.20 -15.40 11.02
CA ALA A 116 -14.09 -14.63 10.17
C ALA A 116 -13.31 -13.66 9.27
N LEU A 117 -12.27 -13.01 9.81
CA LEU A 117 -11.36 -12.19 9.01
C LEU A 117 -10.69 -13.01 7.91
N PHE A 118 -10.23 -14.22 8.21
CA PHE A 118 -9.57 -15.11 7.25
C PHE A 118 -10.51 -15.57 6.13
N VAL A 119 -11.75 -15.94 6.47
CA VAL A 119 -12.77 -16.29 5.47
C VAL A 119 -13.09 -15.10 4.58
N VAL A 120 -13.35 -13.92 5.16
CA VAL A 120 -13.61 -12.69 4.41
C VAL A 120 -12.45 -12.33 3.50
N TYR A 121 -11.21 -12.46 4.00
CA TYR A 121 -9.98 -12.24 3.24
C TYR A 121 -9.93 -13.16 2.00
N CYS A 122 -10.10 -14.47 2.20
CA CYS A 122 -10.05 -15.46 1.12
C CYS A 122 -11.14 -15.24 0.07
N LEU A 123 -12.38 -14.99 0.50
CA LEU A 123 -13.50 -14.75 -0.42
C LEU A 123 -13.32 -13.45 -1.21
N SER A 124 -12.86 -12.38 -0.56
CA SER A 124 -12.62 -11.09 -1.22
C SER A 124 -11.45 -11.15 -2.20
N MET A 125 -10.40 -11.92 -1.87
CA MET A 125 -9.30 -12.23 -2.78
C MET A 125 -9.81 -12.99 -4.01
N ALA A 126 -10.56 -14.07 -3.82
CA ALA A 126 -11.10 -14.88 -4.92
C ALA A 126 -12.02 -14.06 -5.83
N TRP A 127 -12.91 -13.24 -5.25
CA TRP A 127 -13.75 -12.29 -5.97
C TRP A 127 -12.92 -11.34 -6.83
N SER A 128 -11.95 -10.65 -6.22
CA SER A 128 -11.13 -9.66 -6.90
C SER A 128 -10.34 -10.25 -8.06
N LEU A 129 -9.74 -11.43 -7.87
CA LEU A 129 -9.04 -12.16 -8.94
C LEU A 129 -10.00 -12.57 -10.06
N GLY A 130 -11.19 -13.07 -9.72
CA GLY A 130 -12.23 -13.44 -10.68
C GLY A 130 -12.65 -12.26 -11.55
N VAL A 131 -13.05 -11.14 -10.93
CA VAL A 131 -13.45 -9.92 -11.65
C VAL A 131 -12.30 -9.38 -12.49
N THR A 132 -11.08 -9.34 -11.95
CA THR A 132 -9.89 -8.85 -12.67
C THR A 132 -9.60 -9.69 -13.92
N ARG A 133 -9.73 -11.02 -13.81
CA ARG A 133 -9.57 -11.94 -14.94
C ARG A 133 -10.66 -11.74 -15.99
N LEU A 134 -11.93 -11.73 -15.57
CA LEU A 134 -13.08 -11.58 -16.47
C LEU A 134 -13.10 -10.23 -17.19
N ALA A 135 -12.60 -9.17 -16.54
CA ALA A 135 -12.46 -7.85 -17.13
C ALA A 135 -11.27 -7.71 -18.09
N GLY A 136 -10.46 -8.76 -18.26
CA GLY A 136 -9.26 -8.72 -19.12
C GLY A 136 -8.15 -7.81 -18.57
N LEU A 137 -8.11 -7.61 -17.24
CA LEU A 137 -7.14 -6.72 -16.59
C LEU A 137 -5.92 -7.46 -16.02
N SER A 138 -5.87 -8.79 -16.16
CA SER A 138 -4.76 -9.59 -15.66
C SER A 138 -3.51 -9.50 -16.53
N ALA A 139 -2.34 -9.38 -15.90
CA ALA A 139 -1.04 -9.27 -16.57
C ALA A 139 -1.01 -8.19 -17.67
N THR A 140 -1.59 -7.02 -17.37
CA THR A 140 -1.68 -5.88 -18.30
C THR A 140 -0.51 -4.92 -18.20
N MET A 141 0.31 -5.02 -17.15
CA MET A 141 1.53 -4.23 -17.02
C MET A 141 2.72 -4.93 -17.67
N ALA A 142 3.71 -4.15 -18.08
CA ALA A 142 4.96 -4.70 -18.61
C ALA A 142 5.60 -5.64 -17.58
N PRO A 143 6.10 -6.81 -18.02
CA PRO A 143 6.86 -7.71 -17.16
C PRO A 143 8.00 -6.96 -16.50
N GLU A 144 8.24 -7.27 -15.23
CA GLU A 144 9.40 -6.73 -14.51
C GLU A 144 10.63 -7.58 -14.83
N GLU A 145 11.75 -6.92 -15.08
CA GLU A 145 13.01 -7.61 -15.37
C GLU A 145 13.65 -8.12 -14.08
N ALA A 146 14.32 -9.27 -14.19
CA ALA A 146 15.07 -9.85 -13.09
C ALA A 146 16.26 -8.96 -12.72
N VAL A 147 16.37 -8.60 -11.45
CA VAL A 147 17.50 -7.80 -10.97
C VAL A 147 18.68 -8.68 -10.56
N SER A 148 19.89 -8.11 -10.62
CA SER A 148 21.10 -8.84 -10.21
C SER A 148 21.03 -9.31 -8.75
N GLY A 149 21.59 -10.48 -8.45
CA GLY A 149 21.54 -11.06 -7.10
C GLY A 149 22.19 -10.16 -6.02
N GLN A 150 23.26 -9.45 -6.36
CA GLN A 150 23.90 -8.49 -5.46
C GLN A 150 22.99 -7.29 -5.15
N TYR A 151 22.29 -6.77 -6.17
CA TYR A 151 21.30 -5.71 -5.97
C TYR A 151 20.13 -6.20 -5.10
N SER A 152 19.59 -7.39 -5.40
CA SER A 152 18.53 -8.02 -4.61
C SER A 152 18.94 -8.20 -3.14
N ALA A 153 20.17 -8.63 -2.87
CA ALA A 153 20.67 -8.78 -1.50
C ALA A 153 20.79 -7.44 -0.76
N VAL A 154 21.41 -6.43 -1.36
CA VAL A 154 21.56 -5.09 -0.74
C VAL A 154 20.20 -4.45 -0.52
N PHE A 155 19.35 -4.45 -1.55
CA PHE A 155 17.98 -3.95 -1.46
C PHE A 155 17.20 -4.71 -0.37
N GLY A 156 17.32 -6.03 -0.31
CA GLY A 156 16.64 -6.85 0.68
C GLY A 156 17.02 -6.54 2.10
N VAL A 157 18.30 -6.38 2.40
CA VAL A 157 18.74 -5.98 3.74
C VAL A 157 18.21 -4.59 4.08
N VAL A 158 18.39 -3.60 3.21
CA VAL A 158 17.95 -2.22 3.45
C VAL A 158 16.42 -2.13 3.59
N PHE A 159 15.68 -2.83 2.74
CA PHE A 159 14.22 -2.84 2.76
C PHE A 159 13.67 -3.59 3.97
N ALA A 160 14.25 -4.73 4.33
CA ALA A 160 13.86 -5.49 5.52
C ALA A 160 14.12 -4.70 6.80
N THR A 161 15.30 -4.07 6.93
CA THR A 161 15.64 -3.20 8.06
C THR A 161 14.72 -1.99 8.10
N GLY A 162 14.50 -1.31 6.97
CA GLY A 162 13.59 -0.16 6.89
C GLY A 162 12.15 -0.53 7.24
N LEU A 163 11.67 -1.71 6.80
CA LEU A 163 10.34 -2.19 7.13
C LEU A 163 10.21 -2.48 8.63
N ALA A 164 11.19 -3.15 9.25
CA ALA A 164 11.21 -3.40 10.69
C ALA A 164 11.22 -2.08 11.50
N ILE A 165 12.09 -1.13 11.15
CA ILE A 165 12.14 0.20 11.79
C ILE A 165 10.80 0.92 11.61
N SER A 166 10.20 0.84 10.43
CA SER A 166 8.93 1.50 10.16
C SER A 166 7.77 0.89 10.95
N VAL A 167 7.74 -0.42 11.15
CA VAL A 167 6.72 -1.05 12.02
C VAL A 167 6.94 -0.63 13.48
N TYR A 168 8.19 -0.62 13.95
CA TYR A 168 8.52 -0.20 15.32
C TYR A 168 8.17 1.26 15.60
N VAL A 169 8.61 2.17 14.75
CA VAL A 169 8.35 3.60 14.92
C VAL A 169 6.86 3.89 14.72
N GLY A 170 6.23 3.25 13.74
CA GLY A 170 4.80 3.37 13.47
C GLY A 170 3.96 3.02 14.70
N SER A 171 4.18 1.84 15.27
CA SER A 171 3.41 1.37 16.44
C SER A 171 3.68 2.20 17.70
N ARG A 172 4.89 2.76 17.86
CA ARG A 172 5.28 3.46 19.09
C ARG A 172 4.92 4.94 19.13
N TYR A 173 4.94 5.63 17.99
CA TYR A 173 4.89 7.09 17.94
C TYR A 173 3.67 7.68 17.19
N PHE A 174 2.90 6.87 16.46
CA PHE A 174 1.84 7.38 15.57
C PHE A 174 0.44 6.83 15.89
N GLY A 175 0.20 6.41 17.14
CA GLY A 175 -1.13 6.11 17.66
C GLY A 175 -1.90 5.05 16.87
N ALA A 176 -3.21 5.26 16.71
CA ALA A 176 -4.12 4.31 16.07
C ALA A 176 -3.83 4.13 14.55
N HIS A 177 -3.29 5.16 13.91
CA HIS A 177 -2.96 5.15 12.48
C HIS A 177 -1.47 4.91 12.20
N GLY A 178 -0.73 4.37 13.17
CA GLY A 178 0.70 4.12 13.05
C GLY A 178 1.10 3.22 11.88
N PHE A 179 0.18 2.39 11.39
CA PHE A 179 0.36 1.58 10.17
C PHE A 179 0.60 2.41 8.90
N TRP A 180 0.26 3.70 8.87
CA TRP A 180 0.57 4.57 7.75
C TRP A 180 2.07 4.77 7.54
N PHE A 181 2.86 4.67 8.60
CA PHE A 181 4.31 4.82 8.52
C PHE A 181 4.95 3.68 7.71
N PRO A 182 4.78 2.39 8.07
CA PRO A 182 5.27 1.28 7.24
C PRO A 182 4.59 1.24 5.87
N LEU A 183 3.28 1.55 5.77
CA LEU A 183 2.58 1.61 4.48
C LEU A 183 3.25 2.60 3.51
N THR A 184 3.59 3.79 4.02
CA THR A 184 4.23 4.82 3.21
C THR A 184 5.63 4.43 2.82
N PHE A 185 6.42 3.90 3.77
CA PHE A 185 7.74 3.36 3.48
C PHE A 185 7.70 2.35 2.32
N VAL A 186 6.84 1.32 2.40
CA VAL A 186 6.70 0.29 1.36
C VAL A 186 6.27 0.90 0.02
N ALA A 187 5.32 1.85 0.05
CA ALA A 187 4.84 2.50 -1.17
C ALA A 187 5.91 3.37 -1.85
N LEU A 188 6.82 3.98 -1.10
CA LEU A 188 7.95 4.74 -1.64
C LEU A 188 9.05 3.84 -2.20
N CYS A 189 9.20 2.65 -1.64
CA CYS A 189 10.12 1.62 -2.12
C CYS A 189 9.56 0.79 -3.29
N LEU A 190 8.35 1.06 -3.77
CA LEU A 190 7.75 0.33 -4.89
C LEU A 190 8.55 0.57 -6.20
N PRO A 191 8.95 -0.48 -6.94
CA PRO A 191 9.68 -0.34 -8.21
C PRO A 191 8.91 0.48 -9.26
N PRO A 192 9.60 1.22 -10.17
CA PRO A 192 11.06 1.26 -10.33
C PRO A 192 11.77 2.15 -9.30
N HIS A 193 12.88 1.64 -8.74
CA HIS A 193 13.59 2.30 -7.64
C HIS A 193 14.35 3.56 -8.08
N GLY A 194 14.69 3.72 -9.36
CA GLY A 194 15.30 4.95 -9.91
C GLY A 194 14.39 6.18 -9.80
N GLN A 195 13.08 5.99 -9.72
CA GLN A 195 12.11 7.09 -9.60
C GLN A 195 11.75 7.44 -8.16
N LEU A 196 12.47 6.92 -7.16
CA LEU A 196 12.12 7.07 -5.75
C LEU A 196 11.93 8.53 -5.33
N PHE A 197 12.81 9.46 -5.74
CA PHE A 197 12.66 10.88 -5.44
C PHE A 197 11.42 11.50 -6.11
N SER A 198 11.22 11.25 -7.40
CA SER A 198 10.07 11.74 -8.15
C SER A 198 8.75 11.21 -7.57
N ARG A 199 8.70 9.91 -7.25
CA ARG A 199 7.56 9.25 -6.61
C ARG A 199 7.29 9.78 -5.21
N THR A 200 8.34 9.97 -4.41
CA THR A 200 8.25 10.56 -3.07
C THR A 200 7.70 11.98 -3.14
N PHE A 201 8.22 12.80 -4.04
CA PHE A 201 7.73 14.17 -4.24
C PHE A 201 6.28 14.18 -4.71
N GLN A 202 5.93 13.42 -5.75
CA GLN A 202 4.56 13.35 -6.27
C GLN A 202 3.56 12.85 -5.21
N ARG A 203 3.96 11.85 -4.40
CA ARG A 203 3.13 11.33 -3.30
C ARG A 203 3.03 12.32 -2.16
N GLY A 204 4.12 13.01 -1.82
CA GLY A 204 4.14 14.07 -0.82
C GLY A 204 3.19 15.22 -1.20
N VAL A 205 3.34 15.78 -2.40
CA VAL A 205 2.46 16.81 -2.94
C VAL A 205 1.01 16.34 -2.97
N GLY A 206 0.74 15.14 -3.49
CA GLY A 206 -0.62 14.60 -3.55
C GLY A 206 -1.24 14.41 -2.16
N THR A 207 -0.46 13.97 -1.18
CA THR A 207 -0.92 13.80 0.21
C THR A 207 -1.21 15.15 0.83
N VAL A 208 -0.32 16.14 0.69
CA VAL A 208 -0.52 17.50 1.21
C VAL A 208 -1.77 18.13 0.60
N VAL A 209 -1.89 18.11 -0.73
CA VAL A 209 -3.05 18.68 -1.42
C VAL A 209 -4.33 17.95 -1.02
N GLY A 210 -4.32 16.62 -0.95
CA GLY A 210 -5.49 15.84 -0.54
C GLY A 210 -5.93 16.14 0.89
N THR A 211 -4.97 16.19 1.83
CA THR A 211 -5.24 16.56 3.23
C THR A 211 -5.79 17.98 3.34
N LEU A 212 -5.19 18.96 2.64
CA LEU A 212 -5.66 20.34 2.63
C LEU A 212 -7.08 20.47 2.10
N VAL A 213 -7.42 19.76 1.02
CA VAL A 213 -8.79 19.78 0.47
C VAL A 213 -9.80 19.28 1.49
N VAL A 214 -9.55 18.13 2.13
CA VAL A 214 -10.48 17.60 3.14
C VAL A 214 -10.56 18.52 4.36
N PHE A 215 -9.41 19.01 4.83
CA PHE A 215 -9.34 19.93 5.97
C PHE A 215 -10.13 21.22 5.73
N LEU A 216 -9.92 21.90 4.60
CA LEU A 216 -10.65 23.12 4.25
C LEU A 216 -12.15 22.90 4.11
N ILE A 217 -12.57 21.75 3.56
CA ILE A 217 -13.98 21.38 3.49
C ILE A 217 -14.53 21.14 4.90
N GLY A 218 -13.78 20.48 5.78
CA GLY A 218 -14.16 20.26 7.18
C GLY A 218 -14.33 21.55 7.99
N LEU A 219 -13.60 22.62 7.66
CA LEU A 219 -13.80 23.94 8.28
C LEU A 219 -15.16 24.56 7.96
N VAL A 220 -15.73 24.25 6.78
CA VAL A 220 -17.01 24.81 6.31
C VAL A 220 -18.17 23.85 6.57
N ALA A 221 -17.91 22.55 6.49
CA ALA A 221 -18.88 21.47 6.66
C ALA A 221 -18.32 20.43 7.64
N PRO A 222 -18.41 20.69 8.96
CA PRO A 222 -17.78 19.86 9.99
C PRO A 222 -18.46 18.50 10.19
N ASP A 223 -19.72 18.35 9.77
CA ASP A 223 -20.41 17.07 9.85
C ASP A 223 -19.76 16.05 8.87
N PRO A 224 -19.25 14.91 9.37
CA PRO A 224 -18.59 13.88 8.55
C PRO A 224 -19.42 13.39 7.37
N TRP A 225 -20.75 13.49 7.43
CA TRP A 225 -21.65 13.10 6.34
C TRP A 225 -21.55 14.00 5.11
N TRP A 226 -21.04 15.22 5.22
CA TRP A 226 -20.73 16.06 4.06
C TRP A 226 -19.41 15.68 3.39
N ILE A 227 -18.49 15.08 4.14
CA ILE A 227 -17.16 14.71 3.66
C ILE A 227 -17.16 13.31 3.04
N ALA A 228 -17.96 12.37 3.56
CA ALA A 228 -18.03 11.01 3.03
C ALA A 228 -18.37 10.92 1.52
N PRO A 229 -19.35 11.68 0.98
CA PRO A 229 -19.63 11.71 -0.46
C PRO A 229 -18.43 12.12 -1.32
N LEU A 230 -17.58 13.03 -0.80
CA LEU A 230 -16.36 13.44 -1.49
C LEU A 230 -15.42 12.25 -1.67
N GLY A 231 -15.27 11.40 -0.66
CA GLY A 231 -14.47 10.17 -0.78
C GLY A 231 -15.02 9.20 -1.82
N VAL A 232 -16.35 9.01 -1.85
CA VAL A 232 -17.03 8.15 -2.84
C VAL A 232 -16.78 8.64 -4.27
N VAL A 233 -16.81 9.95 -4.50
CA VAL A 233 -16.59 10.55 -5.82
C VAL A 233 -15.10 10.64 -6.17
N ALA A 234 -14.23 10.88 -5.19
CA ALA A 234 -12.79 11.04 -5.43
C ALA A 234 -12.15 9.74 -5.92
N LEU A 235 -12.53 8.58 -5.39
CA LEU A 235 -11.94 7.29 -5.77
C LEU A 235 -12.04 6.95 -7.28
N PRO A 236 -13.24 6.97 -7.92
CA PRO A 236 -13.36 6.72 -9.35
C PRO A 236 -12.60 7.76 -10.19
N ILE A 237 -12.63 9.03 -9.78
CA ILE A 237 -11.86 10.10 -10.44
C ILE A 237 -10.36 9.82 -10.34
N GLY A 238 -9.88 9.37 -9.17
CA GLY A 238 -8.49 8.97 -8.96
C GLY A 238 -8.05 7.90 -9.96
N PHE A 239 -8.82 6.81 -10.11
CA PHE A 239 -8.51 5.78 -11.10
C PHE A 239 -8.60 6.28 -12.54
N ARG A 240 -9.50 7.23 -12.83
CA ARG A 240 -9.59 7.87 -14.14
C ARG A 240 -8.31 8.64 -14.48
N ILE A 241 -7.77 9.38 -13.53
CA ILE A 241 -6.62 10.28 -13.65
C ILE A 241 -5.28 9.53 -13.51
N LEU A 242 -5.24 8.37 -12.86
CA LEU A 242 -4.00 7.62 -12.57
C LEU A 242 -3.01 7.50 -13.76
N PRO A 243 -3.42 7.19 -15.01
CA PRO A 243 -2.48 7.13 -16.13
C PRO A 243 -1.92 8.49 -16.59
N GLN A 244 -2.54 9.59 -16.19
CA GLN A 244 -2.19 10.96 -16.57
C GLN A 244 -1.39 11.67 -15.47
N SER A 245 -1.75 11.47 -14.20
CA SER A 245 -1.10 12.11 -13.06
C SER A 245 -1.13 11.20 -11.84
N TYR A 246 0.05 10.77 -11.42
CA TYR A 246 0.20 10.03 -10.17
C TYR A 246 -0.09 10.92 -8.96
N THR A 247 0.35 12.19 -8.97
CA THR A 247 -0.01 13.18 -7.95
C THR A 247 -1.52 13.32 -7.82
N GLY A 248 -2.24 13.51 -8.93
CA GLY A 248 -3.71 13.62 -8.92
C GLY A 248 -4.39 12.36 -8.37
N PHE A 249 -3.89 11.17 -8.72
CA PHE A 249 -4.35 9.93 -8.11
C PHE A 249 -4.12 9.89 -6.60
N ILE A 250 -2.93 10.27 -6.12
CA ILE A 250 -2.63 10.29 -4.68
C ILE A 250 -3.48 11.33 -3.94
N THR A 251 -3.76 12.49 -4.55
CA THR A 251 -4.70 13.48 -4.01
C THR A 251 -6.07 12.86 -3.80
N CYS A 252 -6.66 12.26 -4.86
CA CYS A 252 -7.95 11.60 -4.77
C CYS A 252 -7.98 10.44 -3.77
N LEU A 253 -6.91 9.64 -3.71
CA LEU A 253 -6.78 8.54 -2.77
C LEU A 253 -6.71 9.06 -1.32
N THR A 254 -5.95 10.12 -1.07
CA THR A 254 -5.83 10.73 0.25
C THR A 254 -7.17 11.30 0.70
N ILE A 255 -7.87 12.01 -0.19
CA ILE A 255 -9.25 12.49 0.05
C ILE A 255 -10.16 11.31 0.43
N THR A 256 -10.12 10.24 -0.34
CA THR A 256 -10.93 9.04 -0.10
C THR A 256 -10.66 8.45 1.29
N VAL A 257 -9.39 8.23 1.63
CA VAL A 257 -9.00 7.63 2.91
C VAL A 257 -9.40 8.51 4.10
N LEU A 258 -9.09 9.81 4.04
CA LEU A 258 -9.43 10.73 5.12
C LEU A 258 -10.94 10.89 5.27
N ALA A 259 -11.69 10.96 4.17
CA ALA A 259 -13.14 11.07 4.20
C ALA A 259 -13.82 9.89 4.93
N PHE A 260 -13.35 8.66 4.68
CA PHE A 260 -13.90 7.49 5.36
C PHE A 260 -13.45 7.37 6.82
N LEU A 261 -12.20 7.72 7.12
CA LEU A 261 -11.71 7.67 8.50
C LEU A 261 -12.32 8.76 9.38
N ASN A 262 -12.72 9.90 8.79
CA ASN A 262 -13.39 10.98 9.50
C ASN A 262 -14.74 10.57 10.13
N LEU A 263 -15.30 9.43 9.70
CA LEU A 263 -16.50 8.85 10.33
C LEU A 263 -16.22 8.31 11.74
N ALA A 264 -14.96 8.01 12.07
CA ALA A 264 -14.56 7.35 13.31
C ALA A 264 -13.47 8.11 14.08
N THR A 265 -12.85 9.13 13.51
CA THR A 265 -11.78 9.91 14.15
C THR A 265 -11.83 11.35 13.67
N ASP A 266 -11.54 12.29 14.57
CA ASP A 266 -11.54 13.71 14.25
C ASP A 266 -10.57 14.05 13.11
N LEU A 267 -11.03 14.95 12.23
CA LEU A 267 -10.31 15.31 11.02
C LEU A 267 -8.91 15.91 11.29
N ASP A 268 -8.77 16.72 12.33
CA ASP A 268 -7.52 17.39 12.68
C ASP A 268 -6.43 16.37 13.05
N THR A 269 -6.82 15.37 13.85
CA THR A 269 -5.95 14.25 14.25
C THR A 269 -5.53 13.45 13.02
N LEU A 270 -6.49 13.10 12.15
CA LEU A 270 -6.20 12.35 10.92
C LEU A 270 -5.28 13.11 9.97
N ALA A 271 -5.53 14.42 9.78
CA ALA A 271 -4.73 15.27 8.92
C ALA A 271 -3.29 15.36 9.44
N PHE A 272 -3.11 15.61 10.74
CA PHE A 272 -1.79 15.68 11.36
C PHE A 272 -1.03 14.35 11.27
N GLU A 273 -1.65 13.24 11.71
CA GLU A 273 -1.01 11.92 11.69
C GLU A 273 -0.64 11.50 10.27
N ARG A 274 -1.47 11.82 9.27
CA ARG A 274 -1.19 11.49 7.87
C ARG A 274 -0.01 12.28 7.31
N LEU A 275 0.06 13.58 7.60
CA LEU A 275 1.18 14.42 7.15
C LEU A 275 2.48 14.06 7.87
N ALA A 276 2.42 13.84 9.19
CA ALA A 276 3.56 13.48 10.00
C ALA A 276 4.16 12.13 9.59
N THR A 277 3.32 11.09 9.42
CA THR A 277 3.77 9.78 8.95
C THR A 277 4.36 9.83 7.54
N MET A 278 3.77 10.61 6.62
CA MET A 278 4.30 10.78 5.26
C MET A 278 5.68 11.47 5.27
N GLY A 279 5.80 12.58 6.00
CA GLY A 279 7.05 13.34 6.09
C GLY A 279 8.18 12.52 6.71
N ALA A 280 7.91 11.86 7.84
CA ALA A 280 8.88 10.99 8.49
C ALA A 280 9.29 9.82 7.57
N ALA A 281 8.35 9.22 6.83
CA ALA A 281 8.64 8.06 5.99
C ALA A 281 9.51 8.49 4.80
N ALA A 282 9.25 9.66 4.22
CA ALA A 282 10.08 10.24 3.18
C ALA A 282 11.53 10.46 3.63
N VAL A 283 11.73 11.01 4.84
CA VAL A 283 13.07 11.21 5.42
C VAL A 283 13.78 9.86 5.62
N MET A 284 13.10 8.90 6.25
CA MET A 284 13.67 7.57 6.51
C MET A 284 14.02 6.85 5.20
N THR A 285 13.12 6.83 4.22
CA THR A 285 13.38 6.24 2.91
C THR A 285 14.55 6.94 2.21
N GLY A 286 14.67 8.26 2.31
CA GLY A 286 15.81 9.01 1.77
C GLY A 286 17.14 8.62 2.40
N ILE A 287 17.20 8.49 3.73
CA ILE A 287 18.39 8.05 4.47
C ILE A 287 18.78 6.62 4.06
N LEU A 288 17.81 5.71 4.01
CA LEU A 288 18.05 4.31 3.63
C LEU A 288 18.48 4.17 2.16
N ALA A 289 17.91 4.97 1.26
CA ALA A 289 18.31 5.02 -0.14
C ALA A 289 19.76 5.53 -0.29
N ALA A 290 20.13 6.59 0.43
CA ALA A 290 21.50 7.09 0.45
C ALA A 290 22.50 6.05 0.98
N PHE A 291 22.14 5.34 2.05
CA PHE A 291 22.94 4.24 2.58
C PHE A 291 23.09 3.09 1.59
N GLY A 292 21.98 2.65 0.97
CA GLY A 292 22.00 1.61 -0.07
C GLY A 292 22.86 2.01 -1.27
N ALA A 293 22.77 3.27 -1.73
CA ALA A 293 23.59 3.81 -2.80
C ALA A 293 25.08 3.84 -2.43
N LEU A 294 25.42 4.23 -1.20
CA LEU A 294 26.80 4.21 -0.68
C LEU A 294 27.37 2.78 -0.69
N VAL A 295 26.60 1.80 -0.20
CA VAL A 295 27.03 0.39 -0.21
C VAL A 295 27.21 -0.12 -1.64
N LEU A 296 26.28 0.17 -2.54
CA LEU A 296 26.42 -0.21 -3.95
C LEU A 296 27.59 0.47 -4.63
N TRP A 297 27.90 1.72 -4.28
CA TRP A 297 29.06 2.42 -4.81
C TRP A 297 30.39 1.71 -4.46
N PHE A 298 30.51 1.18 -3.24
CA PHE A 298 31.68 0.41 -2.82
C PHE A 298 31.70 -1.03 -3.34
N VAL A 299 30.55 -1.70 -3.43
CA VAL A 299 30.48 -3.15 -3.73
C VAL A 299 30.31 -3.42 -5.22
N LYS A 300 29.46 -2.65 -5.92
CA LYS A 300 29.15 -2.85 -7.34
C LYS A 300 28.68 -1.54 -8.01
N PRO A 301 29.60 -0.63 -8.38
CA PRO A 301 29.25 0.67 -8.93
C PRO A 301 28.45 0.59 -10.25
N GLU A 302 28.59 -0.50 -11.01
CA GLU A 302 27.81 -0.74 -12.23
C GLU A 302 26.30 -0.90 -11.95
N ALA A 303 25.93 -1.57 -10.85
CA ALA A 303 24.51 -1.66 -10.47
C ALA A 303 23.95 -0.31 -10.02
N LEU A 304 24.79 0.56 -9.45
CA LEU A 304 24.37 1.92 -9.11
C LEU A 304 24.13 2.77 -10.36
N LYS A 305 24.99 2.65 -11.39
CA LYS A 305 24.81 3.35 -12.67
C LYS A 305 23.54 2.90 -13.39
N ALA A 306 23.26 1.60 -13.40
CA ALA A 306 22.02 1.06 -13.96
C ALA A 306 20.74 1.66 -13.32
N LEU A 307 20.78 2.00 -12.02
CA LEU A 307 19.65 2.64 -11.32
C LEU A 307 19.49 4.14 -11.64
N GLN A 308 20.54 4.78 -12.16
CA GLN A 308 20.56 6.21 -12.49
C GLN A 308 20.21 6.48 -13.97
N GLU A 309 20.31 5.46 -14.81
CA GLU A 309 20.03 5.52 -16.26
C GLU A 309 18.55 5.20 -16.61
N GLU A 310 17.73 4.80 -15.63
CA GLU A 310 16.26 4.60 -15.71
C GLU A 310 15.42 5.78 -15.18
#